data_AF-A0A815VHY3-F1
#
_entry.id   AF-A0A815VHY3-F1
#
_cell.length_a   1.000
_cell.length_b   1.000
_cell.length_c   1.000
_cell.angle_alpha   90.00
_cell.angle_beta   90.00
_cell.angle_gamma   90.00
#
_symmetry.space_group_name_H-M   'P 1'
#
loop_
_entity.id
_entity.type
_entity.pdbx_description
1 polymer ?
#
loop_
_entity_poly.entity_id
_entity_poly.type
_entity_poly.pdbx_seq_one_letter_code
_entity_poly.pdbx_strand_id
1 'polypeptide(L)' 'FTWTPKELDFNEKNFQERQILTITRVKDGPETTLIPIFNGEGFDLVPFDIYPIFIQ' A
#
# COMPACT_ATOMS: atom_id res chain seq x y z
N PHE A 1 -4.71 9.27 -11.82
CA PHE A 1 -5.18 8.14 -10.99
C PHE A 1 -5.26 8.62 -9.56
N THR A 2 -6.09 8.01 -8.74
CA THR A 2 -6.17 8.26 -7.29
C THR A 2 -6.17 6.92 -6.57
N TRP A 3 -5.73 6.92 -5.32
CA TRP A 3 -5.71 5.71 -4.50
C TRP A 3 -5.78 6.06 -3.02
N THR A 4 -6.39 5.18 -2.23
CA THR A 4 -6.63 5.34 -0.80
C THR A 4 -6.67 3.98 -0.08
N PRO A 5 -6.19 3.87 1.17
CA PRO A 5 -5.48 4.91 1.93
C PRO A 5 -4.06 5.13 1.40
N LYS A 6 -3.41 6.25 1.76
CA LYS A 6 -2.00 6.51 1.39
C LYS A 6 -1.01 5.77 2.27
N GLU A 7 -1.46 5.44 3.47
CA GLU A 7 -0.69 4.83 4.54
C GLU A 7 -1.46 3.61 5.03
N LEU A 8 -0.74 2.54 5.32
CA LEU A 8 -1.26 1.32 5.92
C LEU A 8 -0.58 1.14 7.26
N ASP A 9 -1.36 1.34 8.33
CA ASP A 9 -0.90 1.20 9.71
C ASP A 9 -1.18 -0.21 10.23
N PHE A 10 -0.13 -0.90 10.67
CA PHE A 10 -0.16 -2.22 11.28
C PHE A 10 0.20 -2.08 12.75
N ASN A 11 -0.68 -2.53 13.64
CA ASN A 11 -0.55 -2.51 15.08
C ASN A 11 -0.93 -3.88 15.66
N GLU A 12 -0.82 -4.03 16.99
CA GLU A 12 -1.12 -5.27 17.72
C GLU A 12 -2.50 -5.89 17.41
N LYS A 13 -3.46 -5.10 16.92
CA LYS A 13 -4.84 -5.53 16.66
C LYS A 13 -5.05 -5.97 15.21
N ASN A 14 -4.35 -5.37 14.25
CA ASN A 14 -4.65 -5.55 12.82
C ASN A 14 -3.46 -6.08 12.00
N PHE A 15 -2.29 -6.34 12.60
CA PHE A 15 -1.09 -6.75 11.86
C PHE A 15 -1.24 -8.08 11.10
N GLN A 16 -2.19 -8.94 11.49
CA GLN A 16 -2.53 -10.17 10.79
C GLN A 16 -3.77 -10.05 9.89
N GLU A 17 -4.39 -8.88 9.86
CA GLU A 17 -5.61 -8.65 9.09
C GLU A 17 -5.30 -8.18 7.68
N ARG A 18 -6.19 -8.53 6.74
CA ARG A 18 -6.07 -8.11 5.34
C ARG A 18 -6.31 -6.61 5.22
N GLN A 19 -5.30 -5.89 4.75
CA GLN A 19 -5.44 -4.49 4.37
C GLN A 19 -5.96 -4.33 2.94
N ILE A 20 -6.74 -3.29 2.67
CA ILE A 20 -7.34 -3.04 1.35
C ILE A 20 -6.88 -1.70 0.81
N LEU A 21 -6.20 -1.74 -0.33
CA LEU A 21 -5.83 -0.57 -1.12
C LEU A 21 -6.80 -0.41 -2.30
N THR A 22 -7.51 0.72 -2.36
CA THR A 22 -8.43 1.01 -3.47
C THR A 22 -7.78 1.97 -4.45
N ILE A 23 -7.74 1.59 -5.72
CA ILE A 23 -7.08 2.35 -6.79
C ILE A 23 -8.10 2.68 -7.88
N THR A 24 -8.15 3.96 -8.28
CA THR A 24 -8.98 4.45 -9.39
C THR A 24 -8.09 5.01 -10.49
N ARG A 25 -8.14 4.40 -11.67
CA ARG A 25 -7.40 4.84 -12.86
C ARG A 25 -8.27 4.81 -14.11
N VAL A 26 -7.78 5.49 -15.14
CA VAL A 26 -8.34 5.39 -16.49
C VAL A 26 -7.87 4.07 -17.12
N LYS A 27 -8.80 3.36 -17.78
CA LYS A 27 -8.49 2.15 -18.53
C LYS A 27 -7.52 2.48 -19.67
N ASP A 28 -6.52 1.64 -19.89
CA ASP A 28 -5.45 1.84 -20.89
C ASP A 28 -4.64 3.14 -20.70
N GLY A 29 -4.68 3.72 -19.47
CA GLY A 29 -3.83 4.84 -19.08
C GLY A 29 -2.34 4.44 -19.00
N PRO A 30 -1.43 5.42 -18.86
CA PRO A 30 0.01 5.16 -18.78
C PRO A 30 0.37 4.28 -17.58
N GLU A 31 1.48 3.55 -17.70
CA GLU A 31 2.07 2.77 -16.60
C GLU A 31 2.26 3.66 -15.37
N THR A 32 1.89 3.13 -14.21
CA THR A 32 1.91 3.88 -12.96
C THR A 32 2.57 3.03 -11.87
N THR A 33 3.49 3.64 -11.13
CA THR A 33 4.06 3.05 -9.92
C THR A 33 3.43 3.71 -8.70
N LEU A 34 2.85 2.92 -7.80
CA LEU A 34 2.37 3.40 -6.50
C LEU A 34 3.36 2.96 -5.42
N ILE A 35 3.61 3.85 -4.47
CA ILE A 35 4.46 3.56 -3.30
C ILE A 35 3.61 3.84 -2.06
N PRO A 36 2.94 2.82 -1.51
CA PRO A 36 2.27 2.93 -0.21
C PRO A 36 3.29 3.09 0.91
N ILE A 37 2.92 3.86 1.92
CA ILE A 37 3.68 3.93 3.17
C ILE A 37 3.15 2.82 4.07
N PHE A 38 4.04 1.97 4.54
CA PHE A 38 3.73 0.92 5.51
C PHE A 38 4.31 1.38 6.85
N ASN A 39 3.44 1.49 7.85
CA ASN A 39 3.83 1.85 9.20
C ASN A 39 3.51 0.69 10.12
N GLY A 40 4.57 0.09 10.66
CA GLY A 40 4.47 -1.14 11.40
C GLY A 40 4.32 -1.06 12.89
N GLU A 41 4.50 0.13 13.47
CA GLU A 41 4.55 0.36 14.93
C GLU A 41 5.38 -0.67 15.73
N GLY A 42 6.40 -1.30 15.12
CA GLY A 42 7.22 -2.35 15.73
C GLY A 42 6.67 -3.78 15.65
N PHE A 43 5.46 -3.97 15.11
CA PHE A 43 4.88 -5.26 14.76
C PHE A 43 5.25 -5.73 13.36
N ASP A 44 5.87 -4.83 12.59
CA ASP A 44 6.24 -5.08 11.22
C ASP A 44 7.70 -5.49 11.10
N LEU A 45 7.92 -6.76 10.76
CA LEU A 45 9.19 -7.27 10.25
C LEU A 45 9.30 -7.08 8.74
N VAL A 46 8.31 -6.47 8.09
CA VAL A 46 8.40 -6.08 6.68
C VAL A 46 9.58 -5.10 6.60
N PRO A 47 10.61 -5.43 5.82
CA PRO A 47 11.69 -4.50 5.54
C PRO A 47 11.09 -3.15 5.16
N PHE A 48 11.67 -2.05 5.64
CA PHE A 48 11.34 -0.69 5.18
C PHE A 48 11.57 -0.49 3.67
N ASP A 49 11.99 -1.55 2.97
CA ASP A 49 12.09 -1.61 1.53
C ASP A 49 10.75 -1.18 0.94
N ILE A 50 10.83 -0.18 0.08
CA ILE A 50 9.73 0.34 -0.70
C ILE A 50 9.05 -0.85 -1.40
N TYR A 51 7.74 -1.04 -1.19
CA TYR A 51 6.93 -2.03 -1.91
C TYR A 51 6.18 -1.34 -3.06
N PRO A 52 6.81 -1.14 -4.23
CA PRO A 52 6.14 -0.52 -5.36
C PRO A 52 5.05 -1.46 -5.91
N ILE A 53 3.88 -0.89 -6.14
CA ILE A 53 2.80 -1.54 -6.88
C ILE A 53 2.84 -1.00 -8.30
N PHE A 54 3.22 -1.86 -9.24
CA PHE A 54 3.23 -1.55 -10.66
C PHE A 54 1.86 -1.86 -11.26
N ILE A 55 1.28 -0.87 -11.94
CA ILE A 55 -0.02 -1.02 -12.61
C ILE A 55 0.16 -0.71 -14.09
N GLN A 56 0.04 -1.76 -14.91
CA GLN A 56 0.02 -1.70 -16.37
C GLN A 56 -1.36 -1.30 -16.87
#